data_AF-A0AA43M3P8-F1
#
_entry.id   AF-A0AA43M3P8-F1
#
_cell.length_a   1.000
_cell.length_b   1.000
_cell.length_c   1.000
_cell.angle_alpha   90.00
_cell.angle_beta   90.00
_cell.angle_gamma   90.00
#
_symmetry.space_group_name_H-M   'P 1'
#
loop_
_entity.id
_entity.type
_entity.pdbx_description
1 polymer ?
#
loop_
_entity_poly.entity_id
_entity_poly.type
_entity_poly.pdbx_seq_one_letter_code
_entity_poly.pdbx_strand_id
1 'polypeptide(L)'
;MKNISNIANIKEIMGVAGDHFKTNMKADFMLDLAKRVIFESGTPQIDSHMLQGTDKRTDQWYYILDEEDVQNTHDLIELWLNPDTAAGELPSEDSDG
;
A
#
# COMPACT_ATOMS: atom_id res chain seq x y z
N MET A 1 2.20 19.61 -19.48
CA MET A 1 1.02 20.01 -18.68
C MET A 1 0.49 18.78 -18.00
N LYS A 2 0.44 18.74 -16.66
CA LYS A 2 -0.24 17.65 -15.93
C LYS A 2 -1.72 17.69 -16.30
N ASN A 3 -2.25 16.58 -16.82
CA ASN A 3 -3.59 16.52 -17.42
C ASN A 3 -4.68 16.71 -16.35
N ILE A 4 -5.25 17.92 -16.28
CA ILE A 4 -6.43 18.26 -15.46
C ILE A 4 -7.61 17.31 -15.77
N SER A 5 -7.64 16.75 -16.99
CA SER A 5 -8.56 15.70 -17.44
C SER A 5 -8.58 14.48 -16.51
N ASN A 6 -7.46 14.11 -15.90
CA ASN A 6 -7.38 12.95 -15.01
C ASN A 6 -8.17 13.15 -13.70
N ILE A 7 -8.33 14.40 -13.24
CA ILE A 7 -9.13 14.73 -12.05
C ILE A 7 -10.62 14.55 -12.36
N ALA A 8 -11.07 14.93 -13.56
CA ALA A 8 -12.46 14.76 -13.99
C ALA A 8 -12.86 13.27 -14.05
N ASN A 9 -11.92 12.40 -14.44
CA ASN A 9 -12.12 10.96 -14.53
C ASN A 9 -12.22 10.27 -13.16
N ILE A 10 -11.78 10.89 -12.05
CA ILE A 10 -11.89 10.28 -10.70
C ILE A 10 -13.34 9.98 -10.35
N LYS A 11 -14.26 10.90 -10.67
CA LYS A 11 -15.70 10.70 -10.39
C LYS A 11 -16.28 9.54 -11.19
N GLU A 12 -15.85 9.38 -12.44
CA GLU A 12 -16.27 8.28 -13.30
C GLU A 12 -15.70 6.94 -12.80
N ILE A 13 -14.41 6.90 -12.47
CA ILE A 13 -13.76 5.72 -11.87
C ILE A 13 -14.43 5.33 -10.56
N MET A 14 -14.73 6.30 -9.68
CA MET A 14 -15.46 6.04 -8.44
C MET A 14 -16.89 5.54 -8.68
N GLY A 15 -17.57 6.06 -9.72
CA GLY A 15 -18.90 5.58 -10.12
C GLY A 15 -18.87 4.13 -10.57
N VAL A 16 -17.94 3.77 -11.45
CA VAL A 16 -17.77 2.38 -11.95
C VAL A 16 -17.31 1.44 -10.85
N ALA A 17 -16.38 1.87 -9.98
CA ALA A 17 -15.90 1.05 -8.88
C ALA A 17 -16.96 0.86 -7.80
N GLY A 18 -17.79 1.88 -7.50
CA GLY A 18 -18.76 1.85 -6.41
C GLY A 18 -19.79 0.72 -6.49
N ASP A 19 -20.09 0.23 -7.69
CA ASP A 19 -21.04 -0.88 -7.88
C ASP A 19 -20.49 -2.23 -7.38
N HIS A 20 -19.16 -2.37 -7.28
CA HIS A 20 -18.49 -3.64 -6.96
C HIS A 20 -17.36 -3.53 -5.93
N PHE A 21 -16.98 -2.33 -5.51
CA PHE A 21 -15.90 -2.05 -4.58
C PHE A 21 -16.44 -1.40 -3.31
N LYS A 22 -16.26 -2.08 -2.17
CA LYS A 22 -16.61 -1.54 -0.85
C LYS A 22 -15.36 -1.03 -0.16
N THR A 23 -15.42 0.20 0.35
CA THR A 23 -14.34 0.80 1.12
C THR A 23 -14.90 1.57 2.32
N ASN A 24 -14.11 1.64 3.38
CA ASN A 24 -14.35 2.52 4.52
C ASN A 24 -13.69 3.91 4.32
N MET A 25 -13.00 4.15 3.19
CA MET A 25 -12.45 5.46 2.86
C MET A 25 -13.58 6.46 2.60
N LYS A 26 -13.47 7.63 3.22
CA LYS A 26 -14.39 8.74 2.97
C LYS A 26 -14.09 9.41 1.63
N ALA A 27 -15.11 10.03 1.03
CA ALA A 27 -15.00 10.64 -0.29
C ALA A 27 -14.02 11.83 -0.36
N ASP A 28 -13.92 12.61 0.71
CA ASP A 28 -12.97 13.70 0.87
C ASP A 28 -11.52 13.17 0.88
N PHE A 29 -11.26 12.11 1.64
CA PHE A 29 -9.95 11.46 1.70
C PHE A 29 -9.51 10.93 0.32
N MET A 30 -10.40 10.25 -0.40
CA MET A 30 -10.10 9.77 -1.76
C MET A 30 -9.78 10.91 -2.73
N LEU A 31 -10.52 12.03 -2.63
CA LEU A 31 -10.26 13.20 -3.47
C LEU A 31 -8.89 13.83 -3.15
N ASP A 32 -8.53 13.94 -1.88
CA ASP A 32 -7.26 14.53 -1.47
C ASP A 32 -6.06 13.63 -1.84
N LEU A 33 -6.19 12.31 -1.70
CA LEU A 33 -5.19 11.36 -2.19
C LEU A 33 -4.97 11.51 -3.71
N ALA A 34 -6.05 11.60 -4.48
CA ALA A 34 -5.95 11.74 -5.93
C ALA A 34 -5.33 13.08 -6.34
N LYS A 35 -5.62 14.17 -5.61
CA LYS A 35 -4.93 15.45 -5.79
C LYS A 35 -3.43 15.30 -5.55
N ARG A 36 -3.01 14.66 -4.45
CA ARG A 36 -1.57 14.43 -4.16
C ARG A 36 -0.90 13.69 -5.30
N VAL A 37 -1.45 12.55 -5.73
CA VAL A 37 -0.91 11.75 -6.85
C VAL A 37 -0.80 12.57 -8.15
N ILE A 38 -1.77 13.44 -8.44
CA ILE A 38 -1.77 14.23 -9.68
C ILE A 38 -0.83 15.44 -9.57
N PHE A 39 -0.78 16.11 -8.42
CA PHE A 39 -0.07 17.39 -8.24
C PHE A 39 1.36 17.23 -7.72
N GLU A 40 1.67 16.23 -6.92
CA GLU A 40 3.03 15.90 -6.49
C GLU A 40 3.84 15.34 -7.67
N SER A 41 5.09 15.75 -7.80
CA SER A 41 5.96 15.35 -8.92
C SER A 41 6.68 14.06 -8.59
N GLY A 42 6.46 13.03 -9.42
CA GLY A 42 7.10 11.72 -9.30
C GLY A 42 6.07 10.62 -9.02
N THR A 43 6.26 9.45 -9.62
CA THR A 43 5.55 8.24 -9.18
C THR A 43 6.12 7.87 -7.81
N PRO A 44 5.29 7.61 -6.78
CA PRO A 44 5.82 7.14 -5.49
C PRO A 44 6.58 5.84 -5.73
N GLN A 45 7.70 5.67 -5.03
CA GLN A 45 8.34 4.36 -4.92
C GLN A 45 7.40 3.44 -4.15
N ILE A 46 7.22 2.22 -4.65
CA ILE A 46 6.36 1.21 -4.03
C ILE A 46 7.25 0.02 -3.73
N ASP A 47 7.50 -0.21 -2.45
CA ASP A 47 8.14 -1.41 -1.94
C ASP A 47 7.06 -2.43 -1.60
N SER A 48 7.28 -3.70 -1.93
CA SER A 48 6.34 -4.79 -1.69
C SER A 48 7.01 -5.83 -0.81
N HIS A 49 6.28 -6.35 0.16
CA HIS A 49 6.75 -7.46 1.00
C HIS A 49 5.63 -8.49 1.12
N MET A 50 5.98 -9.77 1.00
CA MET A 50 5.06 -10.88 1.19
C MET A 50 5.46 -11.63 2.46
N LEU A 51 4.50 -11.82 3.36
CA LEU A 51 4.70 -12.63 4.56
C LEU A 51 5.13 -14.04 4.17
N GLN A 52 6.23 -14.49 4.77
CA GLN A 52 6.85 -15.78 4.58
C GLN A 52 6.26 -16.84 5.51
N GLY A 53 6.40 -18.10 5.12
CA GLY A 53 5.78 -19.21 5.81
C GLY A 53 5.89 -20.52 5.03
N THR A 54 5.19 -21.54 5.53
CA THR A 54 5.24 -22.90 4.98
C THR A 54 3.85 -23.48 4.80
N ASP A 55 3.69 -24.26 3.73
CA ASP A 55 2.46 -24.98 3.49
C ASP A 55 2.29 -26.12 4.50
N LYS A 56 1.10 -26.20 5.09
CA LYS A 56 0.72 -27.27 6.01
C LYS A 56 -0.61 -27.89 5.60
N ARG A 57 -0.61 -29.20 5.43
CA ARG A 57 -1.82 -29.98 5.21
C ARG A 57 -2.27 -30.62 6.53
N THR A 58 -3.45 -30.25 7.01
CA THR A 58 -4.17 -30.95 8.08
C THR A 58 -5.42 -31.61 7.49
N ASP A 59 -6.59 -31.03 7.73
CA ASP A 59 -7.91 -31.28 7.14
C ASP A 59 -8.21 -30.35 5.95
N GLN A 60 -7.63 -29.14 5.95
CA GLN A 60 -7.47 -28.25 4.79
C GLN A 60 -5.98 -27.91 4.50
N TRP A 61 -5.70 -27.24 3.38
CA TRP A 61 -4.41 -26.59 3.12
C TRP A 61 -4.35 -25.24 3.83
N TYR A 62 -3.27 -25.02 4.57
CA TYR A 62 -2.97 -23.77 5.26
C TYR A 62 -1.59 -23.28 4.87
N TYR A 63 -1.42 -21.97 4.84
CA TYR A 63 -0.11 -21.33 4.80
C TYR A 63 0.19 -20.83 6.22
N ILE A 64 1.14 -21.48 6.89
CA ILE A 64 1.51 -21.16 8.27
C ILE A 64 2.66 -20.18 8.22
N LEU A 65 2.42 -18.97 8.73
CA LEU A 65 3.40 -17.90 8.72
C LEU A 65 4.58 -18.22 9.63
N ASP A 66 5.76 -17.75 9.21
CA ASP A 66 6.95 -17.74 10.04
C ASP A 66 6.82 -16.63 11.10
N GLU A 67 7.05 -16.96 12.38
CA GLU A 67 6.83 -16.02 13.48
C GLU A 67 7.85 -14.87 13.48
N GLU A 68 9.09 -15.11 13.03
CA GLU A 68 10.12 -14.10 12.94
C GLU A 68 9.79 -13.11 11.81
N ASP A 69 9.39 -13.61 10.64
CA ASP A 69 8.97 -12.78 9.52
C ASP A 69 7.73 -11.93 9.83
N VAL A 70 6.77 -12.49 10.58
CA VAL A 70 5.60 -11.73 11.08
C VAL A 70 6.06 -10.57 11.97
N GLN A 71 6.97 -10.81 12.91
CA GLN A 71 7.48 -9.76 13.79
C GLN A 71 8.25 -8.69 13.00
N ASN A 72 9.13 -9.11 12.07
CA ASN A 72 9.88 -8.19 11.21
C ASN A 72 8.95 -7.33 10.35
N THR A 73 7.86 -7.91 9.83
CA THR A 73 6.85 -7.18 9.06
C THR A 73 6.10 -6.16 9.92
N HIS A 74 5.80 -6.50 11.17
CA HIS A 74 5.23 -5.53 12.11
C HIS A 74 6.15 -4.35 12.34
N ASP A 75 7.43 -4.61 12.64
CA ASP A 75 8.44 -3.57 12.88
C ASP A 75 8.63 -2.68 11.63
N LEU A 76 8.62 -3.30 10.43
CA LEU A 76 8.65 -2.59 9.16
C LEU A 76 7.48 -1.62 9.02
N ILE A 77 6.25 -2.08 9.25
CA ILE A 77 5.05 -1.23 9.16
C ILE A 77 5.12 -0.09 10.19
N GLU A 78 5.59 -0.35 11.40
CA GLU A 78 5.73 0.69 12.43
C GLU A 78 6.74 1.77 12.03
N LEU A 79 7.88 1.39 11.43
CA LEU A 79 8.86 2.32 10.90
C LEU A 79 8.29 3.20 9.77
N TRP A 80 7.55 2.60 8.84
CA TRP A 80 6.92 3.32 7.72
C TRP A 80 5.78 4.26 8.14
N LEU A 81 5.09 3.95 9.25
CA LEU A 81 4.02 4.79 9.80
C LEU A 81 4.53 5.86 10.76
N ASN A 82 5.79 5.78 11.19
CA ASN A 82 6.39 6.77 12.08
C ASN A 82 6.84 8.01 11.28
N PRO A 83 6.25 9.20 11.54
CA PRO A 83 6.60 10.43 10.83
C PRO A 83 8.01 10.95 11.12
N ASP A 84 8.65 10.46 12.19
CA ASP A 84 10.01 10.85 12.59
C ASP A 84 11.09 9.98 11.95
N THR A 85 10.74 8.89 11.25
CA THR A 85 11.69 8.04 10.52
C THR A 85 12.25 8.79 9.32
N ALA A 86 13.58 8.89 9.19
CA ALA A 86 14.17 9.53 8.03
C ALA A 86 14.01 8.64 6.79
N ALA A 87 13.84 9.23 5.61
CA ALA A 87 13.63 8.47 4.37
C ALA A 87 14.78 7.48 4.05
N GLY A 88 16.01 7.78 4.49
CA GLY A 88 17.16 6.87 4.31
C GLY A 88 17.26 5.76 5.36
N GLU A 89 16.35 5.74 6.35
CA GLU A 89 16.23 4.72 7.38
C GLU A 89 15.06 3.77 7.10
N LEU A 90 14.27 4.04 6.06
CA LEU A 90 13.18 3.17 5.61
C LEU A 90 13.78 1.92 4.95
N PRO A 91 13.38 0.71 5.38
CA PRO A 91 13.83 -0.51 4.72
C PRO A 91 13.29 -0.57 3.30
N SER A 92 14.16 -0.83 2.33
CA SER A 92 13.83 -1.12 0.94
C SER A 92 14.44 -2.48 0.58
N GLU A 93 13.77 -3.31 -0.24
CA GLU A 93 14.28 -4.64 -0.61
C GLU A 93 15.69 -4.59 -1.26
N ASP A 94 16.12 -3.44 -1.78
CA ASP A 94 17.45 -3.22 -2.36
C ASP A 94 18.63 -3.22 -1.35
N SER A 95 18.40 -3.38 -0.05
CA SER A 95 19.47 -3.39 0.97
C SER A 95 20.09 -4.77 1.28
N ASP A 96 19.53 -5.86 0.75
CA ASP A 96 20.13 -7.20 0.81
C ASP A 96 20.77 -7.56 -0.54
N GLY A 97 21.98 -7.05 -0.77
CA GLY A 97 22.87 -7.38 -1.89
C GLY A 97 24.25 -7.81 -1.44
#